data_AF-A0A5Q0GBT8-F1
#
_entry.id   AF-A0A5Q0GBT8-F1
#
_cell.length_a   1.000
_cell.length_b   1.000
_cell.length_c   1.000
_cell.angle_alpha   90.00
_cell.angle_beta   90.00
_cell.angle_gamma   90.00
#
_symmetry.space_group_name_H-M   'P 1'
#
loop_
_entity.id
_entity.type
_entity.pdbx_description
1 polymer ?
#
loop_
_entity_poly.entity_id
_entity_poly.type
_entity_poly.pdbx_seq_one_letter_code
_entity_poly.pdbx_strand_id
1 'polypeptide(L)'
;MSDPNIGRLLGKRYQLQELIGTGAMGRVYRAKDVLLGGVPVAVKFLALSMQNEKMRLQERFEREAKTCALLGQKSIHIVRVMDYGVDENKIPFYVMEYLQGHSLNQIIRQQNISLPRFVSMARQICLGLQCAHNGIPVDGTVYPIIHRDIKPSNILVIQDPSFGELVKVLDFGIAKLLQSNSDQTKFYLGTLAYSSPEQMEGKELNNRSDIYSLGVMMFEMLTGKMPLVAPTHSFGSWYKTHHHQPPRTFSEVAPDLAIPQEIESLVMNCLAKAAKDRPSSISVILQVLESVEQQRTKRLLKQENYDSRQSTATLTINVVSEQKIKPDVLLSAPQDNTIYNTSWPQNKPIADIVFPQPINVSGEVLPALWVMLPEKEIFKRIICSRYNQFLFIAAPHPMLLWITVIHNRKYGAKWLPYYLDLKTGIGQEIASLLVKTGGYRLLFFARESPNRCSHVLSASVASAQRQRLQQWIMTAKTFVSCVDPQMSKNLLKGEYEKLKPQILAKLAAIDTDSPIDLSG
;
A
#
# COMPACT_ATOMS: atom_id res chain seq x y z
N MET A 1 4.48 -38.96 0.85
CA MET A 1 5.73 -38.94 0.04
C MET A 1 6.35 -37.57 0.21
N SER A 2 7.64 -37.48 0.55
CA SER A 2 8.36 -36.21 0.61
C SER A 2 8.44 -35.61 -0.80
N ASP A 3 8.12 -34.33 -0.93
CA ASP A 3 8.26 -33.61 -2.19
C ASP A 3 9.75 -33.63 -2.64
N PRO A 4 10.08 -34.18 -3.83
CA PRO A 4 11.46 -34.36 -4.26
C PRO A 4 12.23 -33.03 -4.44
N ASN A 5 11.52 -31.90 -4.45
CA ASN A 5 12.15 -30.59 -4.54
C ASN A 5 12.63 -30.05 -3.18
N ILE A 6 12.15 -30.55 -2.05
CA ILE A 6 12.57 -30.05 -0.73
C ILE A 6 14.04 -30.40 -0.49
N GLY A 7 14.85 -29.40 -0.16
CA GLY A 7 16.30 -29.51 0.04
C GLY A 7 17.12 -29.36 -1.24
N ARG A 8 16.50 -29.37 -2.42
CA ARG A 8 17.19 -29.20 -3.71
C ARG A 8 17.80 -27.80 -3.83
N LEU A 9 19.02 -27.72 -4.35
CA LEU A 9 19.73 -26.46 -4.60
C LEU A 9 19.67 -26.09 -6.08
N LEU A 10 18.83 -25.11 -6.43
CA LEU A 10 18.67 -24.64 -7.81
C LEU A 10 19.73 -23.61 -8.17
N GLY A 11 20.31 -23.73 -9.37
CA GLY A 11 21.28 -22.78 -9.91
C GLY A 11 22.48 -22.56 -8.99
N LYS A 12 22.81 -23.54 -8.13
CA LYS A 12 23.83 -23.43 -7.06
C LYS A 12 23.59 -22.25 -6.09
N ARG A 13 22.36 -21.73 -5.99
CA ARG A 13 22.04 -20.52 -5.22
C ARG A 13 20.77 -20.61 -4.39
N TYR A 14 19.70 -21.23 -4.90
CA TYR A 14 18.40 -21.21 -4.23
C TYR A 14 18.10 -22.58 -3.64
N GLN A 15 18.22 -22.71 -2.31
CA GLN A 15 17.90 -23.94 -1.60
C GLN A 15 16.41 -23.97 -1.27
N LEU A 16 15.67 -24.88 -1.90
CA LEU A 16 14.23 -25.04 -1.70
C LEU A 16 13.95 -25.62 -0.30
N GLN A 17 12.99 -25.04 0.41
CA GLN A 17 12.66 -25.43 1.78
C GLN A 17 11.27 -26.05 1.90
N GLU A 18 10.26 -25.38 1.37
CA GLU A 18 8.85 -25.70 1.64
C GLU A 18 8.00 -25.37 0.42
N LEU A 19 7.03 -26.23 0.10
CA LEU A 19 6.01 -25.94 -0.91
C LEU A 19 4.96 -25.01 -0.29
N ILE A 20 4.88 -23.77 -0.77
CA ILE A 20 3.99 -22.73 -0.26
C ILE A 20 2.79 -22.44 -1.17
N GLY A 21 2.77 -23.00 -2.39
CA GLY A 21 1.65 -22.83 -3.31
C GLY A 21 1.63 -23.86 -4.42
N THR A 22 0.45 -24.27 -4.83
CA THR A 22 0.21 -25.14 -5.99
C THR A 22 -0.96 -24.59 -6.80
N GLY A 23 -0.87 -24.67 -8.12
CA GLY A 23 -1.95 -24.28 -9.01
C GLY A 23 -1.73 -24.78 -10.44
N ALA A 24 -2.69 -24.49 -11.32
CA ALA A 24 -2.62 -24.89 -12.73
C ALA A 24 -1.36 -24.36 -13.45
N MET A 25 -0.83 -23.22 -13.00
CA MET A 25 0.37 -22.59 -13.57
C MET A 25 1.69 -23.11 -12.97
N GLY A 26 1.63 -24.00 -11.98
CA GLY A 26 2.80 -24.65 -11.41
C GLY A 26 2.89 -24.62 -9.89
N ARG A 27 4.11 -24.67 -9.36
CA ARG A 27 4.39 -24.88 -7.93
C ARG A 27 5.29 -23.78 -7.41
N VAL A 28 4.98 -23.26 -6.22
CA VAL A 28 5.73 -22.20 -5.56
C VAL A 28 6.35 -22.75 -4.30
N TYR A 29 7.65 -22.56 -4.16
CA TYR A 29 8.41 -22.96 -2.99
C TYR A 29 8.97 -21.74 -2.28
N ARG A 30 8.98 -21.77 -0.95
CA ARG A 30 9.88 -20.94 -0.17
C ARG A 30 11.29 -21.53 -0.30
N ALA A 31 12.26 -20.67 -0.55
CA ALA A 31 13.66 -21.04 -0.67
C ALA A 31 14.55 -20.05 0.09
N LYS A 32 15.81 -20.44 0.31
CA LYS A 32 16.87 -19.57 0.81
C LYS A 32 17.84 -19.26 -0.32
N ASP A 33 18.14 -17.98 -0.51
CA ASP A 33 19.27 -17.56 -1.33
C ASP A 33 20.57 -17.74 -0.53
N VAL A 34 21.31 -18.82 -0.80
CA VAL A 34 22.52 -19.17 -0.02
C VAL A 34 23.68 -18.19 -0.27
N LEU A 35 23.70 -17.50 -1.42
CA LEU A 35 24.73 -16.50 -1.72
C LEU A 35 24.47 -15.18 -0.98
N LEU A 36 23.21 -14.88 -0.68
CA LEU A 36 22.81 -13.72 0.13
C LEU A 36 22.60 -14.09 1.60
N GLY A 37 23.35 -15.04 2.14
CA GLY A 37 23.31 -15.38 3.57
C GLY A 37 21.99 -16.03 4.03
N GLY A 38 21.25 -16.67 3.12
CA GLY A 38 20.01 -17.37 3.44
C GLY A 38 18.76 -16.49 3.46
N VAL A 39 18.80 -15.32 2.82
CA VAL A 39 17.62 -14.44 2.64
C VAL A 39 16.48 -15.25 2.01
N PRO A 40 15.25 -15.18 2.57
CA PRO A 40 14.12 -15.94 2.06
C PRO A 40 13.63 -15.37 0.72
N VAL A 41 13.37 -16.27 -0.23
CA VAL A 41 12.84 -15.98 -1.55
C VAL A 41 11.71 -16.96 -1.89
N ALA A 42 10.86 -16.61 -2.85
CA ALA A 42 9.87 -17.53 -3.41
C ALA A 42 10.32 -17.96 -4.81
N VAL A 43 10.30 -19.27 -5.08
CA VAL A 43 10.67 -19.85 -6.38
C VAL A 43 9.43 -20.50 -6.98
N LYS A 44 8.99 -19.99 -8.13
CA LYS A 44 7.86 -20.56 -8.86
C LYS A 44 8.35 -21.32 -10.08
N PHE A 45 8.07 -22.62 -10.09
CA PHE A 45 8.22 -23.48 -11.26
C PHE A 45 6.98 -23.40 -12.11
N LEU A 46 7.14 -23.30 -13.43
CA LEU A 46 6.02 -23.31 -14.37
C LEU A 46 5.62 -24.73 -14.75
N ALA A 47 4.32 -24.99 -14.80
CA ALA A 47 3.78 -26.24 -15.31
C ALA A 47 3.81 -26.24 -16.85
N LEU A 48 4.99 -26.48 -17.43
CA LEU A 48 5.14 -26.71 -18.87
C LEU A 48 6.09 -27.88 -19.12
N SER A 49 5.57 -28.94 -19.73
CA SER A 49 6.39 -29.97 -20.36
C SER A 49 7.03 -29.36 -21.61
N MET A 50 8.33 -29.05 -21.55
CA MET A 50 9.12 -28.50 -22.66
C MET A 50 9.42 -29.53 -23.77
N GLN A 51 8.55 -30.53 -23.98
CA GLN A 51 8.92 -31.66 -24.83
C GLN A 51 8.95 -31.33 -26.34
N ASN A 52 8.15 -30.38 -26.86
CA ASN A 52 8.00 -30.23 -28.32
C ASN A 52 8.29 -28.84 -28.95
N GLU A 53 8.51 -27.75 -28.21
CA GLU A 53 8.75 -26.40 -28.82
C GLU A 53 9.77 -25.54 -28.04
N LYS A 54 10.97 -26.10 -27.80
CA LYS A 54 11.93 -25.62 -26.77
C LYS A 54 12.44 -24.17 -26.91
N MET A 55 12.80 -23.69 -28.11
CA MET A 55 13.45 -22.37 -28.24
C MET A 55 12.49 -21.18 -28.10
N ARG A 56 11.32 -21.21 -28.77
CA ARG A 56 10.37 -20.08 -28.77
C ARG A 56 9.73 -19.85 -27.40
N LEU A 57 9.47 -20.91 -26.64
CA LEU A 57 8.92 -20.81 -25.29
C LEU A 57 9.92 -20.24 -24.28
N GLN A 58 11.20 -20.59 -24.42
CA GLN A 58 12.26 -20.08 -23.54
C GLN A 58 12.49 -18.58 -23.76
N GLU A 59 12.71 -18.12 -24.99
CA GLU A 59 12.93 -16.69 -25.29
C GLU A 59 11.77 -15.81 -24.81
N ARG A 60 10.53 -16.28 -24.97
CA ARG A 60 9.35 -15.58 -24.47
C ARG A 60 9.35 -15.54 -22.95
N PHE A 61 9.65 -16.66 -22.27
CA PHE A 61 9.72 -16.71 -20.81
C PHE A 61 10.73 -15.72 -20.25
N GLU A 62 11.93 -15.66 -20.84
CA GLU A 62 12.98 -14.72 -20.45
C GLU A 62 12.51 -13.26 -20.63
N ARG A 63 11.83 -12.96 -21.74
CA ARG A 63 11.25 -11.63 -21.98
C ARG A 63 10.20 -11.25 -20.93
N GLU A 64 9.27 -12.15 -20.61
CA GLU A 64 8.21 -11.89 -19.62
C GLU A 64 8.78 -11.76 -18.20
N ALA A 65 9.76 -12.60 -17.82
CA ALA A 65 10.43 -12.49 -16.52
C ALA A 65 11.16 -11.15 -16.38
N LYS A 66 11.86 -10.70 -17.43
CA LYS A 66 12.51 -9.38 -17.46
C LYS A 66 11.51 -8.24 -17.34
N THR A 67 10.39 -8.31 -18.04
CA THR A 67 9.27 -7.36 -17.92
C THR A 67 8.77 -7.28 -16.48
N CYS A 68 8.51 -8.42 -15.84
CA CYS A 68 8.06 -8.48 -14.45
C CYS A 68 9.07 -7.88 -13.48
N ALA A 69 10.37 -8.16 -13.67
CA ALA A 69 11.43 -7.60 -12.85
C ALA A 69 11.47 -6.06 -12.93
N LEU A 70 11.30 -5.50 -14.14
CA LEU A 70 11.27 -4.05 -14.34
C LEU A 70 9.99 -3.41 -13.74
N LEU A 71 8.84 -4.07 -13.85
CA LEU A 71 7.60 -3.60 -13.22
C LEU A 71 7.69 -3.59 -11.70
N GLY A 72 8.20 -4.66 -11.09
CA GLY A 72 8.37 -4.76 -9.64
C GLY A 72 9.39 -3.76 -9.07
N GLN A 73 10.30 -3.23 -9.91
CA GLN A 73 11.16 -2.11 -9.53
C GLN A 73 10.44 -0.76 -9.60
N LYS A 74 9.50 -0.60 -10.54
CA LYS A 74 8.76 0.66 -10.74
C LYS A 74 7.64 0.86 -9.73
N SER A 75 6.98 -0.21 -9.28
CA SER A 75 5.82 -0.10 -8.38
C SER A 75 5.93 -1.04 -7.19
N ILE A 76 5.73 -0.47 -6.00
CA ILE A 76 5.66 -1.23 -4.73
C ILE A 76 4.46 -2.19 -4.69
N HIS A 77 3.43 -1.92 -5.50
CA HIS A 77 2.21 -2.72 -5.61
C HIS A 77 2.33 -3.88 -6.60
N ILE A 78 3.53 -4.14 -7.10
CA ILE A 78 3.84 -5.30 -7.97
C ILE A 78 4.88 -6.15 -7.25
N VAL A 79 4.77 -7.48 -7.37
CA VAL A 79 5.78 -8.39 -6.84
C VAL A 79 7.10 -8.22 -7.59
N ARG A 80 8.20 -8.15 -6.83
CA ARG A 80 9.53 -8.06 -7.41
C ARG A 80 10.05 -9.44 -7.82
N VAL A 81 10.18 -9.64 -9.13
CA VAL A 81 10.98 -10.74 -9.70
C VAL A 81 12.45 -10.35 -9.64
N MET A 82 13.27 -11.24 -9.10
CA MET A 82 14.70 -11.02 -8.85
C MET A 82 15.59 -11.80 -9.82
N ASP A 83 15.16 -12.99 -10.22
CA ASP A 83 15.95 -13.90 -11.03
C ASP A 83 15.05 -14.85 -11.82
N TYR A 84 15.58 -15.49 -12.84
CA TYR A 84 14.91 -16.56 -13.57
C TYR A 84 15.92 -17.57 -14.09
N GLY A 85 15.44 -18.78 -14.38
CA GLY A 85 16.30 -19.82 -14.88
C GLY A 85 15.53 -21.04 -15.36
N VAL A 86 16.31 -22.07 -15.69
CA VAL A 86 15.80 -23.37 -16.13
C VAL A 86 16.53 -24.42 -15.30
N ASP A 87 15.78 -25.38 -14.75
CA ASP A 87 16.36 -26.44 -13.95
C ASP A 87 17.01 -27.55 -14.82
N GLU A 88 17.60 -28.56 -14.17
CA GLU A 88 18.25 -29.68 -14.85
C GLU A 88 17.29 -30.46 -15.78
N ASN A 89 15.99 -30.49 -15.44
CA ASN A 89 14.93 -31.15 -16.20
C ASN A 89 14.31 -30.24 -17.27
N LYS A 90 14.94 -29.09 -17.55
CA LYS A 90 14.45 -28.09 -18.50
C LYS A 90 13.13 -27.44 -18.08
N ILE A 91 12.82 -27.41 -16.78
CA ILE A 91 11.62 -26.74 -16.25
C ILE A 91 11.98 -25.28 -15.94
N PRO A 92 11.32 -24.30 -16.57
CA PRO A 92 11.54 -22.90 -16.28
C PRO A 92 11.02 -22.54 -14.89
N PHE A 93 11.80 -21.72 -14.19
CA PHE A 93 11.44 -21.16 -12.89
C PHE A 93 11.84 -19.68 -12.82
N TYR A 94 11.16 -18.94 -11.96
CA TYR A 94 11.58 -17.59 -11.59
C TYR A 94 11.57 -17.42 -10.08
N VAL A 95 12.41 -16.51 -9.62
CA VAL A 95 12.63 -16.19 -8.23
C VAL A 95 12.08 -14.80 -7.96
N MET A 96 11.28 -14.68 -6.92
CA MET A 96 10.64 -13.44 -6.51
C MET A 96 10.79 -13.22 -5.01
N GLU A 97 10.55 -11.99 -4.57
CA GLU A 97 10.55 -11.66 -3.15
C GLU A 97 9.59 -12.59 -2.38
N TYR A 98 10.04 -13.10 -1.22
CA TYR A 98 9.17 -13.88 -0.36
C TYR A 98 8.26 -12.95 0.43
N LEU A 99 6.95 -13.08 0.20
CA LEU A 99 5.93 -12.25 0.83
C LEU A 99 5.16 -13.05 1.88
N GLN A 100 5.11 -12.53 3.11
CA GLN A 100 4.33 -13.13 4.21
C GLN A 100 3.00 -12.38 4.34
N GLY A 101 1.92 -13.01 3.89
CA GLY A 101 0.59 -12.44 3.96
C GLY A 101 -0.48 -13.40 3.44
N HIS A 102 -1.66 -12.87 3.19
CA HIS A 102 -2.82 -13.63 2.74
C HIS A 102 -3.20 -13.22 1.31
N SER A 103 -3.65 -14.18 0.51
CA SER A 103 -4.27 -13.84 -0.78
C SER A 103 -5.60 -13.12 -0.54
N LEU A 104 -5.98 -12.25 -1.47
CA LEU A 104 -7.28 -11.59 -1.42
C LEU A 104 -8.43 -12.60 -1.46
N ASN A 105 -8.25 -13.74 -2.14
CA ASN A 105 -9.22 -14.86 -2.11
C ASN A 105 -9.45 -15.38 -0.68
N GLN A 106 -8.39 -15.56 0.11
CA GLN A 106 -8.53 -15.98 1.51
C GLN A 106 -9.23 -14.91 2.35
N ILE A 107 -8.92 -13.63 2.12
CA ILE A 107 -9.53 -12.51 2.84
C ILE A 107 -11.04 -12.44 2.57
N ILE A 108 -11.45 -12.49 1.30
CA ILE A 108 -12.87 -12.46 0.89
C ILE A 108 -13.65 -13.62 1.51
N ARG A 109 -13.07 -14.81 1.58
CA ARG A 109 -13.74 -16.00 2.15
C ARG A 109 -13.88 -15.96 3.67
N GLN A 110 -12.99 -15.27 4.36
CA GLN A 110 -12.94 -15.27 5.83
C GLN A 110 -13.80 -14.16 6.44
N GLN A 111 -13.90 -13.01 5.79
CA GLN A 111 -14.56 -11.84 6.36
C GLN A 111 -15.06 -10.89 5.28
N ASN A 112 -16.12 -10.16 5.60
CA ASN A 112 -16.58 -9.05 4.78
C ASN A 112 -15.54 -7.92 4.80
N ILE A 113 -15.22 -7.38 3.63
CA ILE A 113 -14.31 -6.25 3.50
C ILE A 113 -15.10 -4.97 3.72
N SER A 114 -14.74 -4.20 4.75
CA SER A 114 -15.38 -2.91 4.99
C SER A 114 -15.10 -1.96 3.82
N LEU A 115 -16.04 -1.06 3.52
CA LEU A 115 -15.87 -0.06 2.46
C LEU A 115 -14.52 0.71 2.50
N PRO A 116 -14.01 1.22 3.65
CA PRO A 116 -12.71 1.89 3.66
C PRO A 116 -11.56 0.97 3.25
N ARG A 117 -11.59 -0.28 3.73
CA ARG A 117 -10.57 -1.26 3.40
C ARG A 117 -10.66 -1.64 1.92
N PHE A 118 -11.86 -1.82 1.37
CA PHE A 118 -12.09 -2.02 -0.05
C PHE A 118 -11.48 -0.89 -0.88
N VAL A 119 -11.81 0.37 -0.58
CA VAL A 119 -11.30 1.54 -1.33
C VAL A 119 -9.77 1.58 -1.30
N SER A 120 -9.15 1.36 -0.12
CA SER A 120 -7.70 1.31 0.02
C SER A 120 -7.09 0.19 -0.83
N MET A 121 -7.60 -1.04 -0.71
CA MET A 121 -7.07 -2.19 -1.47
C MET A 121 -7.26 -2.02 -2.98
N ALA A 122 -8.46 -1.60 -3.42
CA ALA A 122 -8.76 -1.34 -4.82
C ALA A 122 -7.83 -0.26 -5.40
N ARG A 123 -7.57 0.81 -4.65
CA ARG A 123 -6.61 1.86 -5.04
C ARG A 123 -5.20 1.29 -5.23
N GLN A 124 -4.70 0.49 -4.29
CA GLN A 124 -3.38 -0.12 -4.39
C GLN A 124 -3.25 -1.09 -5.58
N ILE A 125 -4.28 -1.90 -5.85
CA ILE A 125 -4.35 -2.78 -7.03
C ILE A 125 -4.31 -1.93 -8.31
N CYS A 126 -5.14 -0.88 -8.38
CA CYS A 126 -5.17 0.05 -9.51
C CYS A 126 -3.80 0.71 -9.74
N LEU A 127 -3.08 1.13 -8.69
CA LEU A 127 -1.73 1.69 -8.85
C LEU A 127 -0.75 0.68 -9.46
N GLY A 128 -0.84 -0.60 -9.08
CA GLY A 128 -0.08 -1.68 -9.72
C GLY A 128 -0.44 -1.85 -11.20
N LEU A 129 -1.73 -1.90 -11.54
CA LEU A 129 -2.19 -2.06 -12.92
C LEU A 129 -1.87 -0.86 -13.80
N GLN A 130 -2.04 0.36 -13.28
CA GLN A 130 -1.71 1.59 -13.98
C GLN A 130 -0.22 1.62 -14.33
N CYS A 131 0.66 1.23 -13.40
CA CYS A 131 2.10 1.14 -13.67
C CYS A 131 2.40 0.19 -14.84
N ALA A 132 1.76 -0.98 -14.88
CA ALA A 132 1.93 -1.94 -15.96
C ALA A 132 1.35 -1.43 -17.30
N HIS A 133 0.16 -0.82 -17.28
CA HIS A 133 -0.50 -0.28 -18.47
C HIS A 133 0.23 0.92 -19.06
N ASN A 134 0.86 1.75 -18.23
CA ASN A 134 1.74 2.83 -18.67
C ASN A 134 3.01 2.30 -19.37
N GLY A 135 3.37 1.05 -19.11
CA GLY A 135 4.35 0.31 -19.87
C GLY A 135 5.80 0.46 -19.42
N ILE A 136 6.67 -0.27 -20.13
CA ILE A 136 8.11 -0.31 -19.87
C ILE A 136 8.84 0.14 -21.14
N PRO A 137 9.85 1.03 -21.01
CA PRO A 137 10.69 1.38 -22.15
C PRO A 137 11.56 0.18 -22.54
N VAL A 138 11.45 -0.23 -23.81
CA VAL A 138 12.31 -1.22 -24.45
C VAL A 138 12.79 -0.57 -25.75
N ASP A 139 14.11 -0.39 -25.88
CA ASP A 139 14.74 0.21 -27.06
C ASP A 139 14.13 1.56 -27.49
N GLY A 140 13.81 2.40 -26.50
CA GLY A 140 13.21 3.74 -26.72
C GLY A 140 11.70 3.74 -26.97
N THR A 141 11.06 2.59 -27.10
CA THR A 141 9.61 2.46 -27.27
C THR A 141 8.95 1.99 -25.98
N VAL A 142 7.86 2.63 -25.56
CA VAL A 142 7.12 2.23 -24.35
C VAL A 142 6.03 1.24 -24.73
N TYR A 143 6.11 0.01 -24.18
CA TYR A 143 5.13 -1.03 -24.43
C TYR A 143 4.22 -1.24 -23.21
N PRO A 144 2.89 -1.05 -23.34
CA PRO A 144 1.92 -1.40 -22.30
C PRO A 144 1.95 -2.89 -21.97
N ILE A 145 1.90 -3.22 -20.69
CA ILE A 145 1.85 -4.61 -20.21
C ILE A 145 0.45 -4.90 -19.68
N ILE A 146 -0.25 -5.84 -20.32
CA ILE A 146 -1.57 -6.31 -19.90
C ILE A 146 -1.39 -7.56 -19.04
N HIS A 147 -2.06 -7.62 -17.89
CA HIS A 147 -1.88 -8.70 -16.92
C HIS A 147 -2.58 -10.01 -17.34
N ARG A 148 -3.81 -9.95 -17.84
CA ARG A 148 -4.60 -11.07 -18.42
C ARG A 148 -5.16 -12.13 -17.45
N ASP A 149 -4.82 -12.06 -16.16
CA ASP A 149 -5.27 -13.02 -15.15
C ASP A 149 -5.51 -12.33 -13.80
N ILE A 150 -6.20 -11.20 -13.82
CA ILE A 150 -6.62 -10.50 -12.60
C ILE A 150 -7.69 -11.31 -11.90
N LYS A 151 -7.39 -11.73 -10.67
CA LYS A 151 -8.29 -12.48 -9.78
C LYS A 151 -7.79 -12.41 -8.33
N PRO A 152 -8.65 -12.66 -7.33
CA PRO A 152 -8.25 -12.58 -5.92
C PRO A 152 -7.06 -13.46 -5.50
N SER A 153 -6.81 -14.59 -6.18
CA SER A 153 -5.66 -15.45 -5.85
C SER A 153 -4.32 -14.86 -6.28
N ASN A 154 -4.32 -13.90 -7.22
CA ASN A 154 -3.12 -13.24 -7.72
C ASN A 154 -2.88 -11.88 -7.04
N ILE A 155 -3.66 -11.57 -6.01
CA ILE A 155 -3.48 -10.38 -5.19
C ILE A 155 -3.07 -10.85 -3.80
N LEU A 156 -1.90 -10.40 -3.34
CA LEU A 156 -1.40 -10.70 -2.01
C LEU A 156 -1.46 -9.46 -1.14
N VAL A 157 -1.84 -9.66 0.12
CA VAL A 157 -2.02 -8.61 1.10
C VAL A 157 -1.11 -8.92 2.27
N ILE A 158 -0.11 -8.07 2.48
CA ILE A 158 0.92 -8.24 3.49
C ILE A 158 0.84 -7.13 4.53
N GLN A 159 1.33 -7.43 5.73
CA GLN A 159 1.52 -6.41 6.75
C GLN A 159 2.92 -5.82 6.61
N ASP A 160 3.02 -4.68 5.95
CA ASP A 160 4.26 -3.92 5.84
C ASP A 160 4.51 -3.09 7.12
N PRO A 161 5.73 -3.14 7.69
CA PRO A 161 6.09 -2.35 8.86
C PRO A 161 5.94 -0.82 8.72
N SER A 162 6.02 -0.29 7.51
CA SER A 162 5.97 1.14 7.19
C SER A 162 4.60 1.58 6.70
N PHE A 163 3.97 0.79 5.82
CA PHE A 163 2.73 1.16 5.10
C PHE A 163 1.46 0.48 5.64
N GLY A 164 1.58 -0.35 6.68
CA GLY A 164 0.43 -1.11 7.17
C GLY A 164 0.03 -2.20 6.17
N GLU A 165 -1.24 -2.22 5.75
CA GLU A 165 -1.73 -3.22 4.80
C GLU A 165 -1.28 -2.86 3.37
N LEU A 166 -0.26 -3.56 2.87
CA LEU A 166 0.30 -3.37 1.53
C LEU A 166 -0.20 -4.48 0.59
N VAL A 167 -0.81 -4.05 -0.52
CA VAL A 167 -1.32 -4.94 -1.56
C VAL A 167 -0.31 -5.04 -2.71
N LYS A 168 0.00 -6.26 -3.10
CA LYS A 168 0.90 -6.60 -4.21
C LYS A 168 0.19 -7.49 -5.22
N VAL A 169 0.26 -7.09 -6.49
CA VAL A 169 -0.21 -7.85 -7.64
C VAL A 169 0.88 -8.83 -8.07
N LEU A 170 0.52 -10.10 -8.20
CA LEU A 170 1.40 -11.20 -8.57
C LEU A 170 1.24 -11.56 -10.06
N ASP A 171 2.26 -12.19 -10.65
CA ASP A 171 2.14 -12.93 -11.93
C ASP A 171 1.70 -12.12 -13.17
N PHE A 172 2.27 -10.93 -13.39
CA PHE A 172 2.10 -10.20 -14.65
C PHE A 172 2.60 -11.02 -15.85
N GLY A 173 1.81 -11.11 -16.92
CA GLY A 173 2.30 -11.50 -18.26
C GLY A 173 2.69 -12.98 -18.47
N ILE A 174 2.97 -13.76 -17.43
CA ILE A 174 3.39 -15.16 -17.55
C ILE A 174 2.30 -16.05 -18.17
N ALA A 175 1.02 -15.68 -18.02
CA ALA A 175 -0.10 -16.37 -18.65
C ALA A 175 -0.08 -16.29 -20.20
N LYS A 176 0.53 -15.24 -20.79
CA LYS A 176 0.65 -15.08 -22.25
C LYS A 176 1.53 -16.17 -22.87
N LEU A 177 2.57 -16.61 -22.15
CA LEU A 177 3.47 -17.68 -22.57
C LEU A 177 2.71 -18.98 -22.86
N LEU A 178 1.71 -19.25 -22.02
CA LEU A 178 0.93 -20.48 -22.04
C LEU A 178 -0.17 -20.50 -23.11
N GLN A 179 -0.72 -19.34 -23.47
CA GLN A 179 -1.83 -19.22 -24.43
C GLN A 179 -1.39 -19.26 -25.90
N SER A 180 -0.09 -19.15 -26.17
CA SER A 180 0.44 -18.94 -27.53
C SER A 180 0.70 -20.20 -28.35
N ASN A 181 0.39 -21.39 -27.83
CA ASN A 181 0.42 -22.64 -28.61
C ASN A 181 -0.90 -22.81 -29.34
N SER A 182 -0.94 -22.25 -30.54
CA SER A 182 -2.12 -22.05 -31.39
C SER A 182 -2.81 -23.31 -31.93
N ASP A 183 -2.37 -24.53 -31.59
CA ASP A 183 -2.96 -25.77 -32.12
C ASP A 183 -3.62 -26.68 -31.07
N GLN A 184 -3.67 -26.27 -29.80
CA GLN A 184 -4.34 -27.07 -28.76
C GLN A 184 -5.42 -26.28 -28.01
N THR A 185 -6.61 -26.30 -28.60
CA THR A 185 -7.89 -25.88 -28.03
C THR A 185 -8.35 -26.75 -26.84
N LYS A 186 -7.53 -26.97 -25.79
CA LYS A 186 -7.94 -27.79 -24.63
C LYS A 186 -7.53 -27.34 -23.23
N PHE A 187 -6.70 -26.31 -23.04
CA PHE A 187 -6.42 -25.80 -21.69
C PHE A 187 -6.49 -24.27 -21.65
N TYR A 188 -7.70 -23.76 -21.40
CA TYR A 188 -7.84 -22.38 -20.92
C TYR A 188 -7.18 -22.31 -19.53
N LEU A 189 -5.98 -21.74 -19.47
CA LEU A 189 -5.13 -21.70 -18.26
C LEU A 189 -5.49 -20.58 -17.27
N GLY A 190 -6.53 -19.80 -17.56
CA GLY A 190 -7.09 -18.80 -16.65
C GLY A 190 -8.30 -19.33 -15.85
N THR A 191 -8.61 -18.67 -14.74
CA THR A 191 -9.89 -18.91 -14.08
C THR A 191 -10.98 -18.25 -14.93
N LEU A 192 -11.71 -19.04 -15.71
CA LEU A 192 -12.75 -18.58 -16.66
C LEU A 192 -13.68 -17.51 -16.05
N ALA A 193 -13.99 -17.66 -14.77
CA ALA A 193 -14.89 -16.80 -14.01
C ALA A 193 -14.54 -15.30 -13.95
N TYR A 194 -13.28 -14.93 -14.21
CA TYR A 194 -12.82 -13.53 -14.21
C TYR A 194 -12.46 -13.03 -15.61
N SER A 195 -12.58 -13.86 -16.65
CA SER A 195 -12.06 -13.55 -17.97
C SER A 195 -12.97 -12.58 -18.72
N SER A 196 -12.38 -11.64 -19.46
CA SER A 196 -13.16 -10.71 -20.29
C SER A 196 -13.73 -11.40 -21.54
N PRO A 197 -14.87 -10.92 -22.07
CA PRO A 197 -15.47 -11.47 -23.30
C PRO A 197 -14.47 -11.58 -24.45
N GLU A 198 -13.70 -10.53 -24.72
CA GLU A 198 -12.70 -10.53 -25.79
C GLU A 198 -11.52 -11.49 -25.54
N GLN A 199 -11.19 -11.77 -24.27
CA GLN A 199 -10.20 -12.77 -23.90
C GLN A 199 -10.71 -14.20 -24.14
N MET A 200 -12.01 -14.43 -23.97
CA MET A 200 -12.61 -15.72 -24.31
C MET A 200 -12.71 -15.93 -25.84
N GLU A 201 -12.74 -14.86 -26.61
CA GLU A 201 -12.72 -14.90 -28.09
C GLU A 201 -11.31 -15.03 -28.66
N GLY A 202 -10.26 -14.96 -27.84
CA GLY A 202 -8.87 -14.97 -28.30
C GLY A 202 -8.47 -13.72 -29.09
N LYS A 203 -9.17 -12.59 -28.90
CA LYS A 203 -8.83 -11.32 -29.54
C LYS A 203 -7.60 -10.70 -28.89
N GLU A 204 -6.97 -9.76 -29.60
CA GLU A 204 -5.92 -8.91 -29.03
C GLU A 204 -6.48 -8.13 -27.82
N LEU A 205 -5.75 -8.22 -26.72
CA LEU A 205 -6.17 -7.65 -25.44
C LEU A 205 -5.53 -6.29 -25.22
N ASN A 206 -6.28 -5.39 -24.60
CA ASN A 206 -5.78 -4.10 -24.13
C ASN A 206 -6.07 -3.95 -22.63
N ASN A 207 -5.79 -2.76 -22.08
CA ASN A 207 -6.00 -2.44 -20.68
C ASN A 207 -7.45 -2.64 -20.22
N ARG A 208 -8.43 -2.52 -21.13
CA ARG A 208 -9.86 -2.69 -20.80
C ARG A 208 -10.22 -4.15 -20.51
N SER A 209 -9.39 -5.11 -20.93
CA SER A 209 -9.54 -6.51 -20.54
C SER A 209 -9.22 -6.73 -19.07
N ASP A 210 -8.12 -6.14 -18.57
CA ASP A 210 -7.81 -6.16 -17.13
C ASP A 210 -8.86 -5.39 -16.30
N ILE A 211 -9.41 -4.29 -16.84
CA ILE A 211 -10.48 -3.53 -16.18
C ILE A 211 -11.75 -4.37 -15.98
N TYR A 212 -12.11 -5.23 -16.95
CA TYR A 212 -13.25 -6.13 -16.78
C TYR A 212 -13.02 -7.12 -15.63
N SER A 213 -11.86 -7.78 -15.64
CA SER A 213 -11.46 -8.74 -14.62
C SER A 213 -11.37 -8.08 -13.23
N LEU A 214 -10.87 -6.85 -13.17
CA LEU A 214 -10.89 -6.00 -11.97
C LEU A 214 -12.32 -5.70 -11.51
N GLY A 215 -13.25 -5.42 -12.43
CA GLY A 215 -14.68 -5.24 -12.13
C GLY A 215 -15.29 -6.47 -11.46
N VAL A 216 -15.01 -7.67 -11.99
CA VAL A 216 -15.47 -8.93 -11.40
C VAL A 216 -14.93 -9.08 -9.98
N MET A 217 -13.62 -8.85 -9.81
CA MET A 217 -12.96 -8.93 -8.51
C MET A 217 -13.49 -7.89 -7.51
N MET A 218 -13.69 -6.62 -7.92
CA MET A 218 -14.20 -5.57 -7.05
C MET A 218 -15.63 -5.86 -6.57
N PHE A 219 -16.47 -6.42 -7.44
CA PHE A 219 -17.82 -6.87 -7.06
C PHE A 219 -17.74 -7.96 -5.98
N GLU A 220 -16.85 -8.94 -6.17
CA GLU A 220 -16.63 -10.02 -5.21
C GLU A 220 -16.04 -9.52 -3.90
N MET A 221 -15.12 -8.56 -3.92
CA MET A 221 -14.57 -7.94 -2.72
C MET A 221 -15.64 -7.28 -1.85
N LEU A 222 -16.62 -6.62 -2.49
CA LEU A 222 -17.69 -5.90 -1.80
C LEU A 222 -18.80 -6.83 -1.29
N THR A 223 -19.14 -7.87 -2.06
CA THR A 223 -20.33 -8.71 -1.79
C THR A 223 -20.00 -10.10 -1.25
N GLY A 224 -18.74 -10.53 -1.34
CA GLY A 224 -18.32 -11.91 -1.09
C GLY A 224 -18.81 -12.91 -2.14
N LYS A 225 -19.45 -12.46 -3.22
CA LYS A 225 -20.12 -13.30 -4.23
C LYS A 225 -19.74 -12.84 -5.64
N MET A 226 -19.81 -13.74 -6.60
CA MET A 226 -19.52 -13.42 -8.01
C MET A 226 -20.68 -12.64 -8.66
N PRO A 227 -20.39 -11.65 -9.52
CA PRO A 227 -21.43 -10.93 -10.29
C PRO A 227 -22.07 -11.81 -11.37
N LEU A 228 -21.36 -12.86 -11.81
CA LEU A 228 -21.76 -13.77 -12.87
C LEU A 228 -21.55 -15.21 -12.38
N VAL A 229 -22.54 -16.07 -12.62
CA VAL A 229 -22.51 -17.48 -12.22
C VAL A 229 -22.90 -18.33 -13.42
N ALA A 230 -21.93 -19.06 -13.96
CA ALA A 230 -22.18 -19.99 -15.05
C ALA A 230 -22.86 -21.28 -14.53
N PRO A 231 -23.84 -21.85 -15.26
CA PRO A 231 -24.47 -23.12 -14.90
C PRO A 231 -23.50 -24.30 -14.75
N THR A 232 -22.40 -24.29 -15.51
CA THR A 232 -21.34 -25.31 -15.44
C THR A 232 -19.97 -24.63 -15.52
N HIS A 233 -18.92 -25.33 -15.07
CA HIS A 233 -17.54 -24.86 -15.19
C HIS A 233 -16.94 -25.06 -16.60
N SER A 234 -17.74 -25.39 -17.61
CA SER A 234 -17.27 -25.56 -18.98
C SER A 234 -16.94 -24.22 -19.64
N PHE A 235 -15.98 -24.23 -20.58
CA PHE A 235 -15.65 -23.03 -21.37
C PHE A 235 -16.88 -22.43 -22.06
N GLY A 236 -17.71 -23.25 -22.72
CA GLY A 236 -18.90 -22.77 -23.42
C GLY A 236 -19.95 -22.13 -22.49
N SER A 237 -20.08 -22.63 -21.26
CA SER A 237 -20.97 -22.02 -20.25
C SER A 237 -20.47 -20.66 -19.80
N TRP A 238 -19.17 -20.55 -19.51
CA TRP A 238 -18.56 -19.27 -19.14
C TRP A 238 -18.56 -18.28 -20.30
N TYR A 239 -18.35 -18.74 -21.53
CA TYR A 239 -18.42 -17.93 -22.74
C TYR A 239 -19.80 -17.27 -22.85
N LYS A 240 -20.87 -18.07 -22.81
CA LYS A 240 -22.25 -17.54 -22.83
C LYS A 240 -22.52 -16.56 -21.68
N THR A 241 -22.01 -16.88 -20.50
CA THR A 241 -22.18 -16.06 -19.28
C THR A 241 -21.51 -14.70 -19.42
N HIS A 242 -20.23 -14.67 -19.81
CA HIS A 242 -19.48 -13.42 -19.93
C HIS A 242 -20.00 -12.56 -21.08
N HIS A 243 -20.47 -13.15 -22.20
CA HIS A 243 -20.97 -12.40 -23.36
C HIS A 243 -22.40 -11.89 -23.21
N HIS A 244 -23.31 -12.69 -22.65
CA HIS A 244 -24.75 -12.44 -22.79
C HIS A 244 -25.47 -12.21 -21.47
N GLN A 245 -25.01 -12.79 -20.37
CA GLN A 245 -25.69 -12.65 -19.09
C GLN A 245 -25.39 -11.27 -18.48
N PRO A 246 -26.40 -10.46 -18.09
CA PRO A 246 -26.15 -9.24 -17.33
C PRO A 246 -25.55 -9.59 -15.95
N PRO A 247 -24.57 -8.82 -15.45
CA PRO A 247 -24.09 -9.01 -14.09
C PRO A 247 -25.24 -8.75 -13.10
N ARG A 248 -25.27 -9.56 -12.03
CA ARG A 248 -26.20 -9.36 -10.91
C ARG A 248 -25.97 -7.99 -10.27
N THR A 249 -27.04 -7.37 -9.79
CA THR A 249 -26.93 -6.07 -9.11
C THR A 249 -26.47 -6.24 -7.66
N PHE A 250 -25.94 -5.18 -7.03
CA PHE A 250 -25.58 -5.24 -5.61
C PHE A 250 -26.81 -5.51 -4.74
N SER A 251 -27.95 -4.89 -5.06
CA SER A 251 -29.22 -5.07 -4.36
C SER A 251 -29.72 -6.53 -4.39
N GLU A 252 -29.51 -7.25 -5.49
CA GLU A 252 -29.87 -8.68 -5.61
C GLU A 252 -28.97 -9.61 -4.78
N VAL A 253 -27.72 -9.21 -4.56
CA VAL A 253 -26.67 -10.08 -4.02
C VAL A 253 -26.45 -9.86 -2.52
N ALA A 254 -26.52 -8.59 -2.11
CA ALA A 254 -26.26 -8.09 -0.77
C ALA A 254 -27.16 -6.85 -0.51
N PRO A 255 -28.46 -7.03 -0.27
CA PRO A 255 -29.41 -5.92 -0.09
C PRO A 255 -29.08 -5.00 1.10
N ASP A 256 -28.44 -5.55 2.14
CA ASP A 256 -28.04 -4.80 3.34
C ASP A 256 -26.70 -4.05 3.17
N LEU A 257 -26.03 -4.22 2.02
CA LEU A 257 -24.74 -3.60 1.76
C LEU A 257 -24.92 -2.14 1.33
N ALA A 258 -24.62 -1.22 2.25
CA ALA A 258 -24.59 0.21 1.95
C ALA A 258 -23.25 0.60 1.27
N ILE A 259 -23.29 0.86 -0.04
CA ILE A 259 -22.18 1.43 -0.80
C ILE A 259 -22.58 2.75 -1.50
N PRO A 260 -21.64 3.69 -1.69
CA PRO A 260 -21.87 4.88 -2.50
C PRO A 260 -22.24 4.49 -3.94
N GLN A 261 -23.22 5.18 -4.51
CA GLN A 261 -23.70 4.94 -5.87
C GLN A 261 -22.58 5.08 -6.91
N GLU A 262 -21.58 5.93 -6.64
CA GLU A 262 -20.40 6.12 -7.47
C GLU A 262 -19.54 4.85 -7.53
N ILE A 263 -19.40 4.11 -6.43
CA ILE A 263 -18.67 2.83 -6.38
C ILE A 263 -19.47 1.75 -7.10
N GLU A 264 -20.77 1.67 -6.86
CA GLU A 264 -21.64 0.72 -7.55
C GLU A 264 -21.57 0.93 -9.07
N SER A 265 -21.78 2.16 -9.53
CA SER A 265 -21.72 2.53 -10.95
C SER A 265 -20.35 2.24 -11.55
N LEU A 266 -19.26 2.53 -10.83
CA LEU A 266 -17.90 2.23 -11.27
C LEU A 266 -17.70 0.73 -11.51
N VAL A 267 -18.09 -0.12 -10.55
CA VAL A 267 -17.94 -1.57 -10.66
C VAL A 267 -18.78 -2.10 -11.82
N MET A 268 -20.04 -1.65 -11.95
CA MET A 268 -20.92 -2.08 -13.03
C MET A 268 -20.43 -1.62 -14.42
N ASN A 269 -19.86 -0.43 -14.53
CA ASN A 269 -19.24 0.06 -15.78
C ASN A 269 -18.01 -0.77 -16.17
N CYS A 270 -17.22 -1.25 -15.20
CA CYS A 270 -16.11 -2.17 -15.49
C CYS A 270 -16.61 -3.50 -16.10
N LEU A 271 -17.81 -3.95 -15.72
CA LEU A 271 -18.45 -5.18 -16.17
C LEU A 271 -19.18 -5.06 -17.52
N ALA A 272 -19.12 -3.91 -18.18
CA ALA A 272 -19.71 -3.73 -19.51
C ALA A 272 -19.16 -4.75 -20.51
N LYS A 273 -20.05 -5.31 -21.34
CA LYS A 273 -19.70 -6.40 -22.26
C LYS A 273 -18.78 -5.92 -23.36
N ALA A 274 -19.11 -4.82 -24.02
CA ALA A 274 -18.24 -4.20 -24.99
C ALA A 274 -17.11 -3.44 -24.30
N ALA A 275 -15.86 -3.69 -24.71
CA ALA A 275 -14.69 -3.10 -24.07
C ALA A 275 -14.72 -1.56 -24.09
N LYS A 276 -15.25 -0.94 -25.15
CA LYS A 276 -15.35 0.52 -25.32
C LYS A 276 -16.22 1.21 -24.27
N ASP A 277 -17.19 0.50 -23.71
CA ASP A 277 -18.16 1.04 -22.73
C ASP A 277 -17.62 0.97 -21.29
N ARG A 278 -16.45 0.33 -21.10
CA ARG A 278 -15.73 0.30 -19.82
C ARG A 278 -14.96 1.63 -19.60
N PRO A 279 -14.46 1.90 -18.39
CA PRO A 279 -13.48 2.97 -18.16
C PRO A 279 -12.31 2.88 -19.15
N SER A 280 -11.85 4.04 -19.65
CA SER A 280 -10.81 4.09 -20.69
C SER A 280 -9.42 3.71 -20.19
N SER A 281 -9.16 3.93 -18.91
CA SER A 281 -7.90 3.62 -18.24
C SER A 281 -8.12 3.43 -16.74
N ILE A 282 -7.10 2.87 -16.07
CA ILE A 282 -7.10 2.75 -14.61
C ILE A 282 -7.14 4.12 -13.92
N SER A 283 -6.63 5.17 -14.57
CA SER A 283 -6.68 6.55 -14.03
C SER A 283 -8.11 7.03 -13.77
N VAL A 284 -9.06 6.66 -14.63
CA VAL A 284 -10.49 6.99 -14.45
C VAL A 284 -11.05 6.31 -13.20
N ILE A 285 -10.65 5.06 -12.96
CA ILE A 285 -11.07 4.28 -11.78
C ILE A 285 -10.49 4.92 -10.51
N LEU A 286 -9.20 5.28 -10.52
CA LEU A 286 -8.53 5.93 -9.40
C LEU A 286 -9.18 7.25 -9.01
N GLN A 287 -9.56 8.08 -9.99
CA GLN A 287 -10.25 9.35 -9.74
C GLN A 287 -11.58 9.16 -9.00
N VAL A 288 -12.37 8.15 -9.40
CA VAL A 288 -13.64 7.83 -8.72
C VAL A 288 -13.37 7.36 -7.28
N LEU A 289 -12.42 6.45 -7.07
CA LEU A 289 -12.06 5.97 -5.73
C LEU A 289 -11.59 7.13 -4.82
N GLU A 290 -10.76 8.03 -5.33
CA GLU A 290 -10.27 9.20 -4.58
C GLU A 290 -11.42 10.15 -4.23
N SER A 291 -12.32 10.42 -5.19
CA SER A 291 -13.49 11.29 -4.93
C SER A 291 -14.37 10.75 -3.80
N VAL A 292 -14.58 9.43 -3.74
CA VAL A 292 -15.39 8.77 -2.72
C VAL A 292 -14.70 8.87 -1.35
N GLU A 293 -13.38 8.68 -1.30
CA GLU A 293 -12.59 8.82 -0.09
C GLU A 293 -12.64 10.26 0.46
N GLN A 294 -12.50 11.26 -0.42
CA GLN A 294 -12.60 12.67 -0.05
C GLN A 294 -14.01 13.06 0.42
N GLN A 295 -15.06 12.62 -0.28
CA GLN A 295 -16.45 12.89 0.11
C GLN A 295 -16.77 12.25 1.47
N ARG A 296 -16.32 11.03 1.69
CA ARG A 296 -16.50 10.35 2.97
C ARG A 296 -15.79 11.08 4.10
N THR A 297 -14.55 11.51 3.87
CA THR A 297 -13.80 12.34 4.82
C THR A 297 -14.57 13.62 5.14
N LYS A 298 -15.10 14.32 4.13
CA LYS A 298 -15.94 15.52 4.31
C LYS A 298 -17.26 15.24 5.06
N ARG A 299 -17.91 14.09 4.84
CA ARG A 299 -19.15 13.71 5.54
C ARG A 299 -18.88 13.42 7.03
N LEU A 300 -17.81 12.68 7.33
CA LEU A 300 -17.38 12.41 8.70
C LEU A 300 -17.09 13.72 9.45
N LEU A 301 -16.35 14.64 8.80
CA LEU A 301 -16.06 15.98 9.35
C LEU A 301 -17.33 16.86 9.53
N LYS A 302 -18.41 16.63 8.76
CA LYS A 302 -19.67 17.37 8.90
C LYS A 302 -20.57 16.81 10.01
N GLN A 303 -20.59 15.49 10.20
CA GLN A 303 -21.35 14.85 11.30
C GLN A 303 -20.78 15.24 12.67
N GLU A 304 -19.46 15.26 12.83
CA GLU A 304 -18.79 15.75 14.06
C GLU A 304 -19.13 17.22 14.39
N ASN A 305 -19.37 18.05 13.36
CA ASN A 305 -19.76 19.45 13.52
C ASN A 305 -21.27 19.67 13.79
N TYR A 306 -22.12 18.67 13.54
CA TYR A 306 -23.56 18.74 13.82
C TYR A 306 -23.87 18.26 15.25
N ASP A 307 -23.24 17.16 15.69
CA ASP A 307 -23.41 16.61 17.04
C ASP A 307 -22.85 17.55 18.13
N SER A 308 -21.82 18.34 17.81
CA SER A 308 -21.28 19.40 18.68
C SER A 308 -22.20 20.62 18.82
N ARG A 309 -23.18 20.82 17.92
CA ARG A 309 -24.14 21.95 17.99
C ARG A 309 -25.47 21.63 18.68
N GLN A 310 -25.83 20.35 18.84
CA GLN A 310 -27.04 19.94 19.58
C GLN A 310 -26.81 19.75 21.08
N SER A 311 -25.55 19.71 21.55
CA SER A 311 -25.22 19.51 22.98
C SER A 311 -25.23 20.79 23.84
N THR A 312 -25.76 21.92 23.35
CA THR A 312 -25.83 23.20 24.10
C THR A 312 -27.22 23.59 24.60
N ALA A 313 -28.19 22.67 24.62
CA ALA A 313 -29.48 22.90 25.27
C ALA A 313 -29.58 22.15 26.61
N THR A 314 -29.35 22.91 27.69
CA THR A 314 -29.91 22.76 29.05
C THR A 314 -29.71 21.42 29.77
N LEU A 315 -28.94 21.41 30.87
CA LEU A 315 -29.34 20.78 32.15
C LEU A 315 -28.34 21.08 33.29
N THR A 316 -28.93 21.54 34.38
CA THR A 316 -28.36 21.88 35.69
C THR A 316 -27.85 20.62 36.41
N ILE A 317 -26.73 20.77 37.12
CA ILE A 317 -26.00 19.70 37.82
C ILE A 317 -26.77 19.21 39.05
N ASN A 318 -26.84 17.88 39.27
CA ASN A 318 -26.79 17.29 40.61
C ASN A 318 -26.23 15.84 40.58
N VAL A 319 -25.62 15.49 41.70
CA VAL A 319 -24.51 14.53 41.92
C VAL A 319 -24.97 13.06 42.05
N VAL A 320 -24.10 12.12 41.66
CA VAL A 320 -23.67 10.86 42.37
C VAL A 320 -23.57 9.61 41.46
N SER A 321 -22.36 9.03 41.48
CA SER A 321 -21.92 7.63 41.32
C SER A 321 -21.92 6.87 39.98
N GLU A 322 -20.76 6.23 39.81
CA GLU A 322 -20.42 4.97 39.11
C GLU A 322 -19.88 4.97 37.67
N GLN A 323 -18.76 4.26 37.58
CA GLN A 323 -17.83 4.09 36.47
C GLN A 323 -18.43 3.25 35.33
N LYS A 324 -18.15 3.63 34.08
CA LYS A 324 -17.71 2.69 33.03
C LYS A 324 -17.08 3.40 31.84
N ILE A 325 -15.87 2.95 31.53
CA ILE A 325 -14.94 3.39 30.49
C ILE A 325 -15.40 2.90 29.11
N LYS A 326 -15.29 3.72 28.04
CA LYS A 326 -14.62 3.35 26.77
C LYS A 326 -14.57 4.50 25.73
N PRO A 327 -13.57 4.45 24.82
CA PRO A 327 -13.00 5.60 24.14
C PRO A 327 -13.48 5.72 22.68
N ASP A 328 -13.44 6.93 22.12
CA ASP A 328 -12.96 7.20 20.76
C ASP A 328 -12.88 8.72 20.55
N VAL A 329 -11.65 9.24 20.51
CA VAL A 329 -11.34 10.63 20.14
C VAL A 329 -10.60 10.56 18.81
N LEU A 330 -11.28 10.94 17.74
CA LEU A 330 -10.74 11.06 16.39
C LEU A 330 -10.66 12.54 16.01
N LEU A 331 -9.48 12.94 15.55
CA LEU A 331 -9.07 14.32 15.36
C LEU A 331 -9.48 14.86 13.98
N SER A 332 -10.29 15.91 14.00
CA SER A 332 -10.66 16.72 12.84
C SER A 332 -9.54 17.69 12.42
N ALA A 333 -9.55 18.12 11.16
CA ALA A 333 -8.70 19.22 10.69
C ALA A 333 -9.36 20.56 11.06
N PRO A 334 -8.69 21.46 11.80
CA PRO A 334 -9.25 22.78 12.07
C PRO A 334 -8.99 23.74 10.92
N GLN A 335 -10.02 24.46 10.50
CA GLN A 335 -9.88 25.77 9.86
C GLN A 335 -9.60 26.82 10.96
N ASP A 336 -8.43 26.77 11.61
CA ASP A 336 -8.15 27.66 12.76
C ASP A 336 -7.10 28.74 12.45
N ASN A 337 -7.55 29.99 12.32
CA ASN A 337 -6.73 31.20 12.23
C ASN A 337 -5.74 31.38 13.43
N THR A 338 -5.92 30.63 14.52
CA THR A 338 -5.12 30.72 15.75
C THR A 338 -3.69 30.22 15.58
N ILE A 339 -3.48 29.13 14.82
CA ILE A 339 -2.13 28.54 14.64
C ILE A 339 -1.23 29.49 13.83
N TYR A 340 -1.78 30.16 12.82
CA TYR A 340 -1.05 31.12 11.98
C TYR A 340 -0.60 32.39 12.74
N ASN A 341 -1.17 32.65 13.91
CA ASN A 341 -0.75 33.74 14.79
C ASN A 341 0.29 33.32 15.85
N THR A 342 0.74 32.07 15.82
CA THR A 342 1.80 31.58 16.71
C THR A 342 3.14 32.14 16.25
N SER A 343 3.96 32.62 17.19
CA SER A 343 5.32 33.12 16.94
C SER A 343 6.39 32.08 17.29
N TRP A 344 7.56 32.22 16.67
CA TRP A 344 8.71 31.36 16.99
C TRP A 344 9.14 31.54 18.46
N PRO A 345 9.46 30.45 19.20
CA PRO A 345 9.83 30.55 20.60
C PRO A 345 11.11 31.36 20.80
N GLN A 346 11.09 32.33 21.73
CA GLN A 346 12.24 33.22 21.99
C GLN A 346 13.50 32.49 22.49
N ASN A 347 13.33 31.30 23.07
CA ASN A 347 14.41 30.45 23.57
C ASN A 347 15.04 29.55 22.49
N LYS A 348 14.64 29.69 21.22
CA LYS A 348 15.18 28.90 20.09
C LYS A 348 15.92 29.78 19.11
N PRO A 349 17.08 29.34 18.59
CA PRO A 349 17.82 30.13 17.62
C PRO A 349 17.03 30.26 16.31
N ILE A 350 17.22 31.39 15.62
CA ILE A 350 16.70 31.59 14.26
C ILE A 350 17.67 30.91 13.29
N ALA A 351 17.44 29.63 13.03
CA ALA A 351 18.31 28.80 12.19
C ALA A 351 17.51 27.66 11.56
N ASP A 352 18.10 26.98 10.57
CA ASP A 352 17.51 25.83 9.88
C ASP A 352 17.41 24.61 10.82
N ILE A 353 16.41 24.62 11.70
CA ILE A 353 16.24 23.62 12.75
C ILE A 353 14.84 23.03 12.74
N VAL A 354 14.75 21.81 13.29
CA VAL A 354 13.50 21.14 13.59
C VAL A 354 13.49 20.70 15.05
N PHE A 355 12.36 20.88 15.73
CA PHE A 355 12.14 20.30 17.06
C PHE A 355 10.65 20.05 17.30
N PRO A 356 10.31 19.08 18.15
CA PRO A 356 8.94 18.83 18.54
C PRO A 356 8.55 19.75 19.71
N GLN A 357 7.37 20.35 19.62
CA GLN A 357 6.75 21.08 20.72
C GLN A 357 5.23 21.01 20.56
N PRO A 358 4.49 20.51 21.56
CA PRO A 358 3.03 20.43 21.49
C PRO A 358 2.39 21.81 21.32
N ILE A 359 1.27 21.84 20.60
CA ILE A 359 0.45 23.05 20.41
C ILE A 359 -0.93 22.81 21.00
N ASN A 360 -1.54 23.86 21.56
CA ASN A 360 -2.91 23.82 22.02
C ASN A 360 -3.81 24.40 20.92
N VAL A 361 -4.74 23.59 20.42
CA VAL A 361 -5.69 23.98 19.38
C VAL A 361 -7.08 23.67 19.91
N SER A 362 -7.88 24.72 20.13
CA SER A 362 -9.28 24.60 20.56
C SER A 362 -9.49 23.75 21.83
N GLY A 363 -8.51 23.77 22.76
CA GLY A 363 -8.54 23.04 24.02
C GLY A 363 -7.86 21.67 23.99
N GLU A 364 -7.43 21.20 22.81
CA GLU A 364 -6.71 19.94 22.64
C GLU A 364 -5.21 20.15 22.43
N VAL A 365 -4.40 19.36 23.13
CA VAL A 365 -2.94 19.36 22.97
C VAL A 365 -2.55 18.40 21.85
N LEU A 366 -1.99 18.94 20.76
CA LEU A 366 -1.55 18.19 19.60
C LEU A 366 -0.02 18.14 19.53
N PRO A 367 0.58 16.99 19.14
CA PRO A 367 2.00 16.94 18.86
C PRO A 367 2.28 17.73 17.56
N ALA A 368 3.33 18.54 17.58
CA ALA A 368 3.75 19.31 16.43
C ALA A 368 5.27 19.33 16.28
N LEU A 369 5.72 19.29 15.03
CA LEU A 369 7.10 19.55 14.62
C LEU A 369 7.20 20.99 14.13
N TRP A 370 8.04 21.77 14.79
CA TRP A 370 8.34 23.14 14.45
C TRP A 370 9.57 23.16 13.57
N VAL A 371 9.43 23.74 12.39
CA VAL A 371 10.44 23.71 11.33
C VAL A 371 10.73 25.14 10.91
N MET A 372 11.98 25.56 11.05
CA MET A 372 12.42 26.85 10.51
C MET A 372 13.30 26.62 9.29
N LEU A 373 12.96 27.29 8.19
CA LEU A 373 13.66 27.22 6.91
C LEU A 373 13.60 28.59 6.22
N PRO A 374 14.49 28.89 5.25
CA PRO A 374 14.34 30.06 4.41
C PRO A 374 12.98 30.06 3.71
N GLU A 375 12.34 31.22 3.59
CA GLU A 375 11.00 31.36 3.01
C GLU A 375 10.91 30.72 1.61
N LYS A 376 11.93 30.95 0.78
CA LYS A 376 12.06 30.34 -0.56
C LYS A 376 12.09 28.81 -0.53
N GLU A 377 12.60 28.20 0.54
CA GLU A 377 12.66 26.74 0.68
C GLU A 377 11.32 26.16 1.12
N ILE A 378 10.56 26.89 1.95
CA ILE A 378 9.20 26.56 2.37
C ILE A 378 8.28 26.57 1.14
N PHE A 379 8.31 27.64 0.32
CA PHE A 379 7.48 27.75 -0.89
C PHE A 379 7.71 26.62 -1.89
N LYS A 380 8.97 26.17 -2.05
CA LYS A 380 9.32 25.02 -2.90
C LYS A 380 8.68 23.70 -2.45
N ARG A 381 8.18 23.62 -1.21
CA ARG A 381 7.76 22.39 -0.53
C ARG A 381 6.36 22.46 0.06
N ILE A 382 5.57 23.47 -0.30
CA ILE A 382 4.15 23.56 0.09
C ILE A 382 3.37 22.36 -0.46
N ILE A 383 3.59 22.05 -1.74
CA ILE A 383 3.06 20.84 -2.38
C ILE A 383 4.16 19.78 -2.32
N CYS A 384 4.07 18.90 -1.33
CA CYS A 384 5.01 17.82 -1.11
C CYS A 384 4.30 16.54 -0.67
N SER A 385 4.92 15.42 -1.03
CA SER A 385 4.64 14.12 -0.42
C SER A 385 5.29 14.04 0.95
N ARG A 386 4.56 13.56 1.94
CA ARG A 386 5.04 13.44 3.34
C ARG A 386 5.19 11.97 3.70
N TYR A 387 6.33 11.62 4.28
CA TYR A 387 6.60 10.28 4.81
C TYR A 387 7.11 10.39 6.23
N ASN A 388 6.69 9.50 7.13
CA ASN A 388 7.27 9.41 8.46
C ASN A 388 7.50 8.00 8.96
N GLN A 389 8.51 7.88 9.80
CA GLN A 389 8.94 6.63 10.41
C GLN A 389 9.59 6.90 11.77
N PHE A 390 9.37 6.00 12.71
CA PHE A 390 10.02 6.03 14.01
C PHE A 390 11.01 4.86 14.15
N LEU A 391 12.17 5.12 14.75
CA LEU A 391 13.13 4.09 15.15
C LEU A 391 13.37 4.22 16.65
N PHE A 392 13.53 3.09 17.33
CA PHE A 392 13.77 3.06 18.77
C PHE A 392 14.93 2.15 19.10
N ILE A 393 15.74 2.57 20.05
CA ILE A 393 16.72 1.71 20.73
C ILE A 393 16.50 1.81 22.23
N ALA A 394 16.49 0.66 22.91
CA ALA A 394 16.31 0.59 24.35
C ALA A 394 17.64 0.80 25.10
N ALA A 395 18.74 0.30 24.53
CA ALA A 395 20.07 0.32 25.13
C ALA A 395 21.06 1.06 24.20
N PRO A 396 22.05 1.77 24.77
CA PRO A 396 22.35 1.90 26.21
C PRO A 396 21.46 2.92 26.97
N HIS A 397 20.73 3.76 26.23
CA HIS A 397 19.76 4.72 26.74
C HIS A 397 18.49 4.74 25.85
N PRO A 398 17.27 4.64 26.40
CA PRO A 398 16.04 4.63 25.61
C PRO A 398 15.84 5.91 24.78
N MET A 399 16.04 5.79 23.46
CA MET A 399 15.97 6.93 22.55
C MET A 399 15.12 6.58 21.34
N LEU A 400 14.29 7.53 20.93
CA LEU A 400 13.41 7.44 19.78
C LEU A 400 13.87 8.43 18.72
N LEU A 401 14.19 7.96 17.53
CA LEU A 401 14.38 8.80 16.36
C LEU A 401 13.06 8.97 15.61
N TRP A 402 12.55 10.20 15.60
CA TRP A 402 11.42 10.61 14.80
C TRP A 402 11.92 11.12 13.45
N ILE A 403 11.60 10.40 12.37
CA ILE A 403 11.98 10.77 11.00
C ILE A 403 10.73 11.28 10.28
N THR A 404 10.76 12.53 9.85
CA THR A 404 9.80 13.07 8.88
C THR A 404 10.54 13.51 7.63
N VAL A 405 10.00 13.16 6.46
CA VAL A 405 10.56 13.54 5.16
C VAL A 405 9.48 14.26 4.36
N ILE A 406 9.81 15.46 3.87
CA ILE A 406 8.99 16.18 2.90
C ILE A 406 9.70 16.12 1.55
N HIS A 407 9.03 15.51 0.58
CA HIS A 407 9.58 15.25 -0.75
C HIS A 407 8.85 16.06 -1.81
N ASN A 408 9.62 16.80 -2.61
CA ASN A 408 9.13 17.44 -3.81
C ASN A 408 9.98 16.98 -5.00
N ARG A 409 9.35 16.59 -6.10
CA ARG A 409 10.05 16.01 -7.27
C ARG A 409 11.12 16.93 -7.87
N LYS A 410 10.84 18.24 -7.94
CA LYS A 410 11.76 19.23 -8.54
C LYS A 410 12.90 19.63 -7.61
N TYR A 411 12.65 19.61 -6.30
CA TYR A 411 13.58 20.17 -5.31
C TYR A 411 14.18 19.13 -4.35
N GLY A 412 13.82 17.85 -4.50
CA GLY A 412 14.32 16.73 -3.71
C GLY A 412 13.68 16.58 -2.33
N ALA A 413 14.19 15.62 -1.56
CA ALA A 413 13.77 15.34 -0.19
C ALA A 413 14.41 16.31 0.82
N LYS A 414 13.62 16.88 1.72
CA LYS A 414 14.09 17.55 2.93
C LYS A 414 13.78 16.67 4.13
N TRP A 415 14.83 16.37 4.89
CA TRP A 415 14.77 15.49 6.05
C TRP A 415 14.63 16.31 7.32
N LEU A 416 13.71 15.89 8.17
CA LEU A 416 13.39 16.53 9.44
C LEU A 416 13.53 15.51 10.59
N PRO A 417 14.74 14.97 10.84
CA PRO A 417 14.95 14.01 11.92
C PRO A 417 15.02 14.71 13.28
N TYR A 418 14.43 14.11 14.30
CA TYR A 418 14.60 14.55 15.68
C TYR A 418 14.79 13.36 16.63
N TYR A 419 15.76 13.49 17.53
CA TYR A 419 16.07 12.47 18.54
C TYR A 419 15.36 12.83 19.84
N LEU A 420 14.40 12.02 20.22
CA LEU A 420 13.60 12.18 21.42
C LEU A 420 14.10 11.23 22.51
N ASP A 421 14.46 11.81 23.65
CA ASP A 421 14.86 11.08 24.84
C ASP A 421 13.61 10.65 25.62
N LEU A 422 13.34 9.34 25.68
CA LEU A 422 12.16 8.80 26.35
C LEU A 422 12.30 8.69 27.88
N LYS A 423 13.43 9.12 28.45
CA LYS A 423 13.61 9.29 29.90
C LYS A 423 13.25 10.70 30.37
N THR A 424 13.21 11.68 29.48
CA THR A 424 12.76 13.03 29.81
C THR A 424 11.22 13.13 29.86
N GLY A 425 10.68 14.00 30.72
CA GLY A 425 9.23 14.23 30.81
C GLY A 425 8.62 14.70 29.49
N ILE A 426 9.30 15.63 28.81
CA ILE A 426 8.89 16.15 27.50
C ILE A 426 8.89 15.05 26.43
N GLY A 427 9.89 14.17 26.42
CA GLY A 427 9.96 13.07 25.46
C GLY A 427 8.86 12.02 25.66
N GLN A 428 8.55 11.69 26.91
CA GLN A 428 7.43 10.79 27.21
C GLN A 428 6.07 11.40 26.87
N GLU A 429 5.90 12.70 27.13
CA GLU A 429 4.68 13.44 26.80
C GLU A 429 4.43 13.44 25.28
N ILE A 430 5.41 13.85 24.48
CA ILE A 430 5.30 13.88 23.02
C ILE A 430 5.06 12.49 22.45
N ALA A 431 5.78 11.46 22.91
CA ALA A 431 5.57 10.10 22.43
C ALA A 431 4.16 9.60 22.77
N SER A 432 3.65 9.91 23.97
CA SER A 432 2.29 9.56 24.40
C SER A 432 1.23 10.30 23.58
N LEU A 433 1.46 11.58 23.27
CA LEU A 433 0.59 12.38 22.42
C LEU A 433 0.54 11.79 21.00
N LEU A 434 1.67 11.43 20.39
CA LEU A 434 1.70 10.80 19.06
C LEU A 434 0.88 9.50 18.99
N VAL A 435 0.90 8.69 20.05
CA VAL A 435 0.08 7.47 20.15
C VAL A 435 -1.40 7.81 20.28
N LYS A 436 -1.74 8.78 21.13
CA LYS A 436 -3.12 9.20 21.39
C LYS A 436 -3.77 9.84 20.16
N THR A 437 -3.07 10.77 19.51
CA THR A 437 -3.61 11.56 18.41
C THR A 437 -3.55 10.83 17.06
N GLY A 438 -2.59 9.93 16.85
CA GLY A 438 -2.44 9.25 15.55
C GLY A 438 -2.09 10.17 14.38
N GLY A 439 -1.61 11.37 14.70
CA GLY A 439 -1.14 12.35 13.74
C GLY A 439 -0.51 13.54 14.45
N TYR A 440 0.27 14.32 13.71
CA TYR A 440 0.96 15.52 14.19
C TYR A 440 0.93 16.62 13.13
N ARG A 441 1.19 17.86 13.56
CA ARG A 441 1.27 19.02 12.67
C ARG A 441 2.72 19.38 12.39
N LEU A 442 2.99 19.90 11.20
CA LEU A 442 4.26 20.48 10.79
C LEU A 442 4.04 21.99 10.66
N LEU A 443 4.64 22.77 11.55
CA LEU A 443 4.54 24.23 11.54
C LEU A 443 5.82 24.79 10.93
N PHE A 444 5.69 25.51 9.82
CA PHE A 444 6.80 26.15 9.13
C PHE A 444 6.91 27.62 9.51
N PHE A 445 8.13 28.06 9.81
CA PHE A 445 8.47 29.44 10.10
C PHE A 445 9.58 29.91 9.16
N ALA A 446 9.34 31.00 8.45
CA ALA A 446 10.36 31.65 7.64
C ALA A 446 11.40 32.34 8.54
N ARG A 447 12.69 32.22 8.19
CA ARG A 447 13.77 32.93 8.89
C ARG A 447 13.64 34.44 8.77
N GLU A 448 13.11 34.88 7.64
CA GLU A 448 12.90 36.27 7.26
C GLU A 448 11.72 36.89 8.02
N SER A 449 10.78 36.08 8.52
CA SER A 449 9.59 36.52 9.24
C SER A 449 9.18 35.54 10.36
N PRO A 450 9.98 35.40 11.43
CA PRO A 450 9.78 34.38 12.48
C PRO A 450 8.56 34.66 13.38
N ASN A 451 7.94 35.82 13.25
CA ASN A 451 6.86 36.29 14.13
C ASN A 451 5.51 35.64 13.83
N ARG A 452 5.37 34.93 12.71
CA ARG A 452 4.13 34.22 12.34
C ARG A 452 4.45 32.87 11.70
N CYS A 453 3.60 31.89 11.96
CA CYS A 453 3.68 30.61 11.26
C CYS A 453 3.30 30.82 9.79
N SER A 454 4.23 30.51 8.89
CA SER A 454 4.09 30.73 7.44
C SER A 454 3.21 29.66 6.79
N HIS A 455 3.32 28.40 7.23
CA HIS A 455 2.56 27.29 6.64
C HIS A 455 2.37 26.15 7.63
N VAL A 456 1.27 25.41 7.50
CA VAL A 456 0.96 24.26 8.36
C VAL A 456 0.64 23.05 7.49
N LEU A 457 1.37 21.95 7.69
CA LEU A 457 1.04 20.66 7.10
C LEU A 457 0.62 19.67 8.19
N SER A 458 -0.05 18.60 7.79
CA SER A 458 -0.49 17.55 8.69
C SER A 458 0.07 16.23 8.23
N ALA A 459 0.48 15.40 9.19
CA ALA A 459 1.00 14.07 8.95
C ALA A 459 0.32 13.09 9.91
N SER A 460 -0.14 11.98 9.37
CA SER A 460 -0.75 10.85 10.08
C SER A 460 0.33 9.89 10.54
N VAL A 461 0.06 9.16 11.61
CA VAL A 461 0.92 8.10 12.11
C VAL A 461 0.15 6.79 11.99
N ALA A 462 0.60 5.91 11.08
CA ALA A 462 -0.01 4.61 10.86
C ALA A 462 -0.24 3.85 12.19
N SER A 463 -1.37 3.13 12.27
CA SER A 463 -1.78 2.40 13.49
C SER A 463 -0.72 1.41 13.99
N ALA A 464 0.00 0.75 13.09
CA ALA A 464 1.12 -0.14 13.43
C ALA A 464 2.30 0.61 14.06
N GLN A 465 2.61 1.82 13.58
CA GLN A 465 3.64 2.67 14.18
C GLN A 465 3.22 3.12 15.58
N ARG A 466 1.94 3.44 15.79
CA ARG A 466 1.39 3.75 17.12
C ARG A 466 1.51 2.59 18.12
N GLN A 467 1.19 1.37 17.69
CA GLN A 467 1.33 0.19 18.54
C GLN A 467 2.79 -0.04 18.96
N ARG A 468 3.74 0.12 18.03
CA ARG A 468 5.18 0.05 18.35
C ARG A 468 5.61 1.16 19.30
N LEU A 469 5.21 2.40 19.05
CA LEU A 469 5.48 3.54 19.94
C LEU A 469 4.98 3.26 21.36
N GLN A 470 3.77 2.72 21.50
CA GLN A 470 3.20 2.34 22.80
C GLN A 470 4.06 1.28 23.51
N GLN A 471 4.50 0.24 22.79
CA GLN A 471 5.41 -0.77 23.34
C GLN A 471 6.76 -0.16 23.75
N TRP A 472 7.34 0.72 22.91
CA TRP A 472 8.62 1.36 23.19
C TRP A 472 8.56 2.29 24.40
N ILE A 473 7.45 3.02 24.60
CA ILE A 473 7.23 3.83 25.80
C ILE A 473 7.20 2.93 27.05
N MET A 474 6.53 1.77 26.99
CA MET A 474 6.52 0.81 28.10
C MET A 474 7.93 0.27 28.39
N THR A 475 8.65 -0.16 27.36
CA THR A 475 10.04 -0.64 27.47
C THR A 475 10.97 0.43 28.04
N ALA A 476 10.81 1.68 27.61
CA ALA A 476 11.60 2.81 28.11
C ALA A 476 11.32 3.09 29.59
N LYS A 477 10.10 2.85 30.09
CA LYS A 477 9.77 3.00 31.52
C LYS A 477 10.43 1.91 32.37
N THR A 478 10.48 0.67 31.90
CA THR A 478 11.04 -0.47 32.64
C THR A 478 12.57 -0.54 32.61
N PHE A 479 13.20 0.01 31.58
CA PHE A 479 14.66 -0.10 31.40
C PHE A 479 15.43 0.91 32.26
N VAL A 480 16.44 0.47 33.04
CA VAL A 480 17.32 1.38 33.79
C VAL A 480 18.42 1.88 32.85
N SER A 481 18.54 3.19 32.68
CA SER A 481 19.59 3.75 31.82
C SER A 481 20.93 3.72 32.54
N CYS A 482 21.94 3.14 31.89
CA CYS A 482 23.28 2.98 32.46
C CYS A 482 24.34 3.90 31.83
N VAL A 483 24.01 4.69 30.79
CA VAL A 483 25.00 5.45 29.98
C VAL A 483 24.39 6.76 29.43
N ASP A 484 25.25 7.72 29.10
CA ASP A 484 24.96 8.99 28.42
C ASP A 484 24.10 8.79 27.13
N PRO A 485 22.97 9.51 26.99
CA PRO A 485 22.12 9.53 25.78
C PRO A 485 22.86 9.69 24.45
N GLN A 486 24.05 10.28 24.45
CA GLN A 486 24.83 10.55 23.24
C GLN A 486 25.24 9.27 22.49
N MET A 487 25.50 8.16 23.19
CA MET A 487 25.86 6.89 22.54
C MET A 487 24.67 6.30 21.77
N SER A 488 23.48 6.34 22.36
CA SER A 488 22.23 5.97 21.70
C SER A 488 21.97 6.82 20.46
N LYS A 489 22.18 8.13 20.56
CA LYS A 489 22.05 9.05 19.43
C LYS A 489 22.96 8.68 18.26
N ASN A 490 24.21 8.31 18.54
CA ASN A 490 25.17 7.89 17.52
C ASN A 490 24.77 6.57 16.84
N LEU A 491 24.26 5.59 17.60
CA LEU A 491 23.76 4.33 17.05
C LEU A 491 22.56 4.57 16.12
N LEU A 492 21.58 5.38 16.57
CA LEU A 492 20.44 5.76 15.74
C LEU A 492 20.86 6.54 14.49
N LYS A 493 21.89 7.39 14.58
CA LYS A 493 22.45 8.09 13.42
C LYS A 493 23.01 7.11 12.38
N GLY A 494 23.69 6.04 12.82
CA GLY A 494 24.18 4.99 11.93
C GLY A 494 23.04 4.25 11.20
N GLU A 495 21.99 3.86 11.92
CA GLU A 495 20.81 3.22 11.33
C GLU A 495 20.03 4.16 10.40
N TYR A 496 19.95 5.44 10.78
CA TYR A 496 19.34 6.48 9.95
C TYR A 496 20.02 6.63 8.59
N GLU A 497 21.35 6.70 8.54
CA GLU A 497 22.08 6.80 7.26
C GLU A 497 21.88 5.57 6.36
N LYS A 498 21.79 4.37 6.95
CA LYS A 498 21.49 3.13 6.19
C LYS A 498 20.08 3.14 5.57
N LEU A 499 19.12 3.79 6.24
CA LEU A 499 17.73 3.85 5.80
C LEU A 499 17.47 4.92 4.74
N LYS A 500 18.29 5.99 4.67
CA LYS A 500 18.08 7.09 3.72
C LYS A 500 17.94 6.63 2.26
N PRO A 501 18.83 5.79 1.70
CA PRO A 501 18.71 5.35 0.30
C PRO A 501 17.43 4.57 0.04
N GLN A 502 16.99 3.76 1.02
CA GLN A 502 15.76 2.95 0.90
C GLN A 502 14.52 3.84 0.89
N ILE A 503 14.47 4.85 1.77
CA ILE A 503 13.36 5.81 1.84
C ILE A 503 13.35 6.71 0.59
N LEU A 504 14.51 7.14 0.07
CA LEU A 504 14.58 7.90 -1.19
C LEU A 504 14.10 7.08 -2.38
N ALA A 505 14.52 5.81 -2.48
CA ALA A 505 14.06 4.92 -3.52
C ALA A 505 12.52 4.72 -3.46
N LYS A 506 11.98 4.57 -2.24
CA LYS A 506 10.53 4.50 -1.99
C LYS A 506 9.81 5.78 -2.43
N LEU A 507 10.36 6.96 -2.10
CA LEU A 507 9.77 8.26 -2.45
C LEU A 507 9.88 8.58 -3.96
N ALA A 508 10.92 8.10 -4.64
CA ALA A 508 11.12 8.28 -6.07
C ALA A 508 10.23 7.36 -6.93
N ALA A 509 9.77 6.23 -6.38
CA ALA A 509 8.89 5.29 -7.08
C ALA A 509 7.41 5.73 -7.14
N ILE A 510 7.05 6.86 -6.52
CA ILE A 510 5.67 7.35 -6.42
C ILE A 510 5.48 8.50 -7.43
N ASP A 511 4.72 8.26 -8.51
CA ASP A 511 4.58 9.17 -9.67
C ASP A 511 3.45 10.21 -9.49
N THR A 512 3.36 10.88 -8.33
CA THR A 512 2.36 11.94 -8.09
C THR A 512 2.92 13.12 -7.29
N ASP A 513 2.89 14.32 -7.85
CA ASP A 513 3.15 15.60 -7.15
C ASP A 513 1.89 16.11 -6.39
N SER A 514 1.09 15.20 -5.83
CA SER A 514 -0.12 15.55 -5.08
C SER A 514 0.20 15.81 -3.60
N PRO A 515 -0.57 16.66 -2.88
CA PRO A 515 -0.39 16.98 -1.46
C PRO A 515 -0.80 15.82 -0.52
N ILE A 516 -0.49 14.59 -0.92
CA ILE A 516 -0.88 13.34 -0.25
C ILE A 516 0.10 13.07 0.89
N ASP A 517 -0.47 12.83 2.07
CA ASP A 517 0.27 12.26 3.18
C ASP A 517 0.41 10.75 2.94
N LEU A 518 1.64 10.27 2.73
CA LEU A 518 1.94 8.87 2.41
C LEU A 518 2.16 8.02 3.68
N SER A 519 1.87 8.60 4.84
CA SER A 519 2.14 8.02 6.16
C SER A 519 0.98 7.20 6.73
N GLY A 520 -0.15 7.16 6.02
CA GLY A 520 -1.41 6.52 6.41
C GLY A 520 -1.53 5.07 5.95
#